data_AF-A0A8B8IJB4-F1
#
_entry.id   AF-A0A8B8IJB4-F1
#
_cell.length_a   1.000
_cell.length_b   1.000
_cell.length_c   1.000
_cell.angle_alpha   90.00
_cell.angle_beta   90.00
_cell.angle_gamma   90.00
#
_symmetry.space_group_name_H-M   'P 1'
#
loop_
_entity.id
_entity.type
_entity.pdbx_description
1 polymer ?
#
loop_
_entity_poly.entity_id
_entity_poly.type
_entity_poly.pdbx_seq_one_letter_code
_entity_poly.pdbx_strand_id
1 'polypeptide(L)' 'MAYYRRWRYAAFLGGFVGLLGLTLYPIAISPMIDPSEYKKIQKETRKNIRQEDIQPGNMKVWSDPFDRKKPQNE' A
#
# COMPACT_ATOMS: atom_id res chain seq x y z
N MET A 1 46.47 -12.54 4.87
CA MET A 1 45.55 -13.13 3.87
C MET A 1 44.17 -13.55 4.41
N ALA A 2 43.86 -13.51 5.71
CA ALA A 2 42.55 -13.95 6.23
C ALA A 2 41.42 -12.88 6.15
N TYR A 3 41.77 -11.59 6.19
CA TYR A 3 40.82 -10.47 6.18
C TYR A 3 40.04 -10.35 4.85
N TYR A 4 40.75 -10.49 3.72
CA TYR A 4 40.15 -10.45 2.37
C TYR A 4 39.10 -11.54 2.12
N ARG A 5 39.11 -12.63 2.90
CA ARG A 5 38.15 -13.73 2.73
C ARG A 5 36.77 -13.40 3.30
N ARG A 6 36.68 -12.61 4.38
CA ARG A 6 35.41 -12.21 5.01
C ARG A 6 34.73 -11.06 4.29
N TRP A 7 35.51 -10.13 3.74
CA TRP A 7 34.97 -8.97 3.00
C TRP A 7 34.20 -9.39 1.73
N ARG A 8 34.62 -10.45 1.04
CA ARG A 8 33.92 -10.98 -0.13
C ARG A 8 32.50 -11.44 0.19
N TYR A 9 32.30 -12.05 1.36
CA TYR A 9 30.98 -12.46 1.83
C TYR A 9 30.10 -11.25 2.17
N ALA A 10 30.66 -10.26 2.85
CA ALA A 10 29.93 -9.02 3.15
C ALA A 10 29.53 -8.27 1.86
N ALA A 11 30.44 -8.18 0.90
CA ALA A 11 30.17 -7.58 -0.41
C ALA A 11 29.10 -8.35 -1.18
N PHE A 12 29.15 -9.69 -1.19
CA PHE A 12 28.14 -10.52 -1.82
C PHE A 12 26.76 -10.35 -1.16
N LEU A 13 26.69 -10.45 0.17
CA LEU A 13 25.43 -10.31 0.91
C LEU A 13 24.84 -8.90 0.77
N GLY A 14 25.68 -7.87 0.87
CA GLY A 14 25.27 -6.48 0.66
C GLY A 14 24.77 -6.24 -0.77
N GLY A 15 25.46 -6.78 -1.77
CA GLY A 15 25.02 -6.72 -3.17
C GLY A 15 23.70 -7.46 -3.40
N PHE A 16 23.52 -8.64 -2.79
CA PHE A 16 22.29 -9.42 -2.90
C PHE A 16 21.10 -8.71 -2.26
N VAL A 17 21.24 -8.22 -1.02
CA VAL A 17 20.20 -7.45 -0.34
C VAL A 17 19.93 -6.12 -1.06
N GLY A 18 20.97 -5.47 -1.58
CA GLY A 18 20.83 -4.26 -2.39
C GLY A 18 20.06 -4.52 -3.68
N LEU A 19 20.33 -5.63 -4.38
CA LEU A 19 19.58 -6.03 -5.57
C LEU A 19 18.11 -6.31 -5.23
N LEU A 20 17.85 -7.04 -4.14
CA LEU A 20 16.47 -7.26 -3.67
C LEU A 20 15.77 -5.92 -3.38
N GLY A 21 16.43 -5.01 -2.67
CA GLY A 21 15.91 -3.68 -2.38
C GLY A 21 15.58 -2.90 -3.66
N LEU A 22 16.47 -2.92 -4.66
CA LEU A 22 16.23 -2.28 -5.96
C LEU A 22 15.03 -2.87 -6.69
N THR A 23 14.90 -4.20 -6.72
CA THR A 23 13.76 -4.86 -7.37
C THR A 23 12.44 -4.62 -6.65
N LEU A 24 12.46 -4.52 -5.32
CA LEU A 24 11.27 -4.29 -4.50
C LEU A 24 10.91 -2.81 -4.38
N TYR A 25 11.83 -1.89 -4.67
CA TYR A 25 11.60 -0.45 -4.56
C TYR A 25 10.32 0.02 -5.26
N PRO A 26 10.07 -0.27 -6.56
CA PRO A 26 8.85 0.18 -7.23
C PRO A 26 7.57 -0.49 -6.71
N ILE A 27 7.67 -1.69 -6.11
CA ILE A 27 6.51 -2.50 -5.69
C ILE A 27 6.08 -2.16 -4.26
N ALA A 28 7.04 -1.92 -3.37
CA ALA A 28 6.77 -1.70 -1.95
C ALA A 28 7.08 -0.27 -1.52
N ILE A 29 8.28 0.23 -1.80
CA ILE A 29 8.74 1.51 -1.21
C ILE A 29 8.10 2.71 -1.91
N SER A 30 8.14 2.76 -3.23
CA SER A 30 7.54 3.82 -4.04
C SER A 30 6.06 4.07 -3.70
N PRO A 31 5.16 3.06 -3.68
CA PRO A 31 3.76 3.27 -3.31
C PRO A 31 3.53 3.67 -1.85
N MET A 32 4.44 3.32 -0.95
CA MET A 32 4.37 3.76 0.45
C MET A 32 4.73 5.25 0.60
N ILE A 33 5.69 5.75 -0.19
CA ILE A 33 6.09 7.16 -0.17
C ILE A 33 5.01 8.02 -0.82
N ASP A 34 4.54 7.63 -2.01
CA ASP A 34 3.48 8.36 -2.70
C ASP A 34 2.37 7.40 -3.19
N PRO A 35 1.27 7.27 -2.43
CA PRO A 35 0.11 6.49 -2.84
C PRO A 35 -0.86 7.28 -3.74
N SER A 36 -0.55 8.51 -4.16
CA SER A 36 -1.49 9.40 -4.85
C SER A 36 -2.03 8.81 -6.15
N GLU A 37 -1.18 8.21 -6.97
CA GLU A 37 -1.56 7.57 -8.23
C GLU A 37 -2.51 6.40 -7.99
N TYR A 38 -2.19 5.52 -7.04
CA TYR A 38 -3.05 4.40 -6.66
C TYR A 38 -4.41 4.85 -6.12
N LYS A 39 -4.45 5.93 -5.33
CA LYS A 39 -5.70 6.53 -4.85
C LYS A 39 -6.52 7.12 -6.01
N LYS A 40 -5.88 7.75 -7.00
CA LYS A 40 -6.54 8.27 -8.20
C LYS A 40 -7.16 7.12 -9.01
N ILE A 41 -6.39 6.06 -9.27
CA ILE A 41 -6.88 4.85 -9.95
C ILE A 41 -8.06 4.26 -9.18
N GLN A 42 -7.91 4.10 -7.85
CA GLN A 42 -8.97 3.57 -6.99
C GLN A 42 -10.25 4.42 -7.05
N LYS A 43 -10.14 5.75 -7.06
CA LYS A 43 -11.28 6.66 -7.19
C LYS A 43 -12.04 6.45 -8.50
N GLU A 44 -11.32 6.30 -9.61
CA GLU A 44 -11.92 6.03 -10.92
C GLU A 44 -12.55 4.63 -10.99
N THR A 45 -11.86 3.59 -10.51
CA THR A 45 -12.37 2.22 -10.52
C THR A 45 -13.58 2.05 -9.60
N ARG A 46 -13.68 2.82 -8.51
CA ARG A 46 -14.77 2.74 -7.51
C ARG A 46 -15.85 3.81 -7.67
N LYS A 47 -15.84 4.59 -8.74
CA LYS A 47 -16.79 5.70 -8.92
C LYS A 47 -18.27 5.30 -8.90
N ASN A 48 -18.57 4.07 -9.33
CA ASN A 48 -19.94 3.53 -9.37
C ASN A 48 -20.25 2.61 -8.17
N ILE A 49 -19.35 2.53 -7.20
CA ILE A 49 -19.51 1.67 -6.03
C ILE A 49 -19.97 2.52 -4.86
N ARG A 50 -21.24 2.34 -4.47
CA ARG A 50 -21.76 2.82 -3.19
C ARG A 50 -21.28 1.88 -2.09
N GLN A 51 -20.31 2.34 -1.31
CA GLN A 51 -19.67 1.51 -0.28
C GLN A 51 -20.69 1.03 0.77
N GLU A 52 -21.73 1.82 1.02
CA GLU A 52 -22.79 1.48 1.97
C GLU A 52 -23.60 0.26 1.52
N ASP A 53 -23.75 0.05 0.21
CA ASP A 53 -24.56 -1.02 -0.37
C ASP A 53 -23.81 -2.37 -0.38
N ILE A 54 -22.47 -2.34 -0.30
CA ILE A 54 -21.62 -3.55 -0.27
C ILE A 54 -21.53 -4.15 1.14
N GLN A 55 -21.72 -3.33 2.16
CA GLN A 55 -21.43 -3.77 3.52
C GLN A 55 -22.42 -4.83 4.00
N PRO A 56 -21.90 -5.96 4.52
CA PRO A 56 -22.75 -6.98 5.10
C PRO A 56 -23.45 -6.42 6.36
N GLY A 57 -24.68 -6.87 6.60
CA GLY A 57 -25.41 -6.57 7.83
C GLY A 57 -26.01 -5.16 7.94
N ASN A 58 -26.20 -4.44 6.83
CA ASN A 58 -26.80 -3.09 6.81
C ASN A 58 -26.04 -2.07 7.71
N MET A 59 -24.75 -2.32 7.92
CA MET A 59 -23.86 -1.49 8.74
C MET A 59 -23.31 -0.29 7.94
N LYS A 60 -22.86 0.76 8.64
CA LYS A 60 -22.21 1.93 8.04
C LYS A 60 -20.72 1.66 7.76
N VAL A 61 -20.13 2.45 6.85
CA VAL A 61 -18.72 2.30 6.42
C VAL A 61 -17.80 2.41 7.63
N TRP A 62 -16.86 1.48 7.77
CA TRP A 62 -15.97 1.39 8.95
C TRP A 62 -15.04 2.59 9.14
N SER A 63 -14.91 3.45 8.12
CA SER A 63 -14.23 4.73 8.27
C SER A 63 -14.94 5.64 9.28
N ASP A 64 -16.26 5.49 9.43
CA ASP A 64 -17.06 6.25 10.40
C ASP A 64 -18.29 5.45 10.87
N PRO A 65 -18.10 4.55 11.86
CA PRO A 65 -19.15 3.63 12.30
C PRO A 65 -20.23 4.28 13.17
N PHE A 66 -20.01 5.48 13.70
CA PHE A 66 -20.92 6.13 14.66
C PHE A 66 -21.60 7.40 14.14
N ASP A 67 -21.16 7.92 13.00
CA ASP A 67 -21.81 9.09 12.42
C ASP A 67 -23.24 8.78 11.98
N ARG A 68 -24.13 9.76 12.11
CA ARG A 68 -25.57 9.59 11.86
C ARG A 68 -25.82 9.53 10.35
N LYS A 69 -26.84 8.78 9.90
CA LYS A 69 -27.28 8.85 8.51
C LYS A 69 -27.84 10.26 8.27
N LYS A 70 -27.29 10.99 7.29
CA LYS A 70 -27.85 12.28 6.86
C LYS A 70 -29.21 12.03 6.19
N PRO A 71 -30.22 12.89 6.41
CA PRO A 71 -31.52 12.75 5.77
C PRO A 71 -31.35 12.82 4.24
N GLN A 72 -32.07 11.96 3.52
CA GLN A 72 -31.98 11.77 2.05
C GLN A 72 -32.49 12.99 1.24
N ASN A 73 -32.97 14.05 1.90
CA ASN A 73 -33.62 15.19 1.28
C ASN A 73 -32.86 16.49 1.61
N GLU A 74 -31.94 16.88 0.73
CA GLU A 74 -31.53 18.25 0.41
C GLU A 74 -30.82 18.25 -0.95
#